data_AF-A0A2N5K0M7-F1
#
_entry.id   AF-A0A2N5K0M7-F1
#
_cell.length_a   1.000
_cell.length_b   1.000
_cell.length_c   1.000
_cell.angle_alpha   90.00
_cell.angle_beta   90.00
_cell.angle_gamma   90.00
#
_symmetry.space_group_name_H-M   'P 1'
#
loop_
_entity.id
_entity.type
_entity.pdbx_description
1 polymer ?
#
loop_
_entity_poly.entity_id
_entity_poly.type
_entity_poly.pdbx_seq_one_letter_code
_entity_poly.pdbx_strand_id
1 'polypeptide(L)'
;MRAAALLRSAGAERVLWYNLKDHPGQACYGLVRGGESDALYDSLKPSAAAFRVLSSQIANREPLGSQDFMPHVIAATFDDVGDWGPPFQATAEPMQSTTAQVYRGTGAARIAYRFGQPDNEYVAFPYHGARFLPTDTSRIGLWVYGDGSGHILHLRLRDAAGEVLQYRLGFIGATGWHFLSTSITGAVEEGNRIVPGNGQLDGTLQIRELVIDDHPDGATGTGAIYVDELTVFQGPEVYAERFAVGSSATEGVVDLIWALAPTTITLSTAAANVTMTSRDGSATSLEADDGQVMIAVGPAPVYVRHVPTPGGHG
;
A
#
# COMPACT_ATOMS: atom_id res chain seq x y z
N MET A 1 -4.64 15.39 14.62
CA MET A 1 -4.88 15.93 13.26
C MET A 1 -3.87 15.41 12.23
N ARG A 2 -2.55 15.50 12.43
CA ARG A 2 -1.54 14.91 11.50
C ARG A 2 -1.66 13.39 11.30
N ALA A 3 -1.99 12.64 12.35
CA ALA A 3 -2.17 11.19 12.29
C ALA A 3 -3.32 10.74 11.36
N ALA A 4 -4.41 11.51 11.24
CA ALA A 4 -5.52 11.15 10.36
C ALA A 4 -5.20 11.36 8.86
N ALA A 5 -4.30 12.29 8.55
CA ALA A 5 -3.82 12.52 7.19
C ALA A 5 -2.81 11.44 6.76
N LEU A 6 -1.90 11.05 7.66
CA LEU A 6 -0.94 9.95 7.43
C LEU A 6 -1.61 8.57 7.36
N LEU A 7 -2.67 8.34 8.14
CA LEU A 7 -3.46 7.11 8.06
C LEU A 7 -4.21 6.99 6.72
N ARG A 8 -4.65 8.12 6.13
CA ARG A 8 -5.25 8.10 4.78
C ARG A 8 -4.23 7.88 3.67
N SER A 9 -3.01 8.40 3.79
CA SER A 9 -1.94 8.10 2.81
C SER A 9 -1.43 6.67 2.90
N ALA A 10 -1.62 6.00 4.04
CA ALA A 10 -1.22 4.60 4.28
C ALA A 10 -2.37 3.58 4.04
N GLY A 11 -3.45 3.97 3.36
CA GLY A 11 -4.53 3.04 3.00
C GLY A 11 -5.42 2.60 4.16
N ALA A 12 -5.50 3.35 5.28
CA ALA A 12 -6.41 3.01 6.37
C ALA A 12 -7.88 3.11 5.92
N GLU A 13 -8.54 1.96 5.77
CA GLU A 13 -9.93 1.85 5.33
C GLU A 13 -10.95 2.35 6.37
N ARG A 14 -10.57 2.44 7.65
CA ARG A 14 -11.47 2.86 8.75
C ARG A 14 -10.75 3.76 9.76
N VAL A 15 -11.35 4.90 10.07
CA VAL A 15 -10.99 5.75 11.22
C VAL A 15 -11.92 5.41 12.37
N LEU A 16 -11.39 4.73 13.40
CA LEU A 16 -12.15 4.37 14.59
C LEU A 16 -12.12 5.51 15.60
N TRP A 17 -13.30 6.06 15.92
CA TRP A 17 -13.48 6.88 17.11
C TRP A 17 -13.55 5.94 18.32
N TYR A 18 -12.63 6.10 19.27
CA TYR A 18 -12.62 5.35 20.51
C TYR A 18 -13.13 6.22 21.66
N ASN A 19 -13.87 5.60 22.58
CA ASN A 19 -14.03 6.16 23.92
C ASN A 19 -12.75 5.87 24.71
N LEU A 20 -12.37 6.72 25.67
CA LEU A 20 -11.21 6.40 26.53
C LEU A 20 -11.47 5.11 27.34
N LYS A 21 -12.73 4.87 27.71
CA LYS A 21 -13.17 3.79 28.58
C LYS A 21 -14.47 3.17 28.04
N ASP A 22 -14.66 1.88 28.27
CA ASP A 22 -15.95 1.24 27.97
C ASP A 22 -17.04 1.71 28.92
N HIS A 23 -18.25 1.84 28.38
CA HIS A 23 -19.41 2.15 29.18
C HIS A 23 -20.08 0.88 29.70
N PRO A 24 -20.58 0.83 30.95
CA PRO A 24 -21.37 -0.29 31.43
C PRO A 24 -22.58 -0.54 30.51
N GLY A 25 -22.76 -1.78 30.07
CA GLY A 25 -23.89 -2.17 29.19
C GLY A 25 -23.66 -1.99 27.69
N GLN A 26 -22.53 -1.41 27.25
CA GLN A 26 -22.14 -1.38 25.84
C GLN A 26 -20.64 -1.68 25.69
N ALA A 27 -20.30 -2.73 24.93
CA ALA A 27 -18.92 -2.97 24.54
C ALA A 27 -18.47 -1.86 23.58
N CYS A 28 -17.78 -0.85 24.11
CA CYS A 28 -17.09 0.15 23.28
C CYS A 28 -15.69 -0.33 22.91
N TYR A 29 -15.07 0.35 21.95
CA TYR A 29 -13.65 0.19 21.64
C TYR A 29 -12.76 1.01 22.60
N GLY A 30 -13.01 0.90 23.92
CA GLY A 30 -12.26 1.65 24.94
C GLY A 30 -10.85 1.14 25.19
N LEU A 31 -9.94 2.03 25.61
CA LEU A 31 -8.58 1.66 26.08
C LEU A 31 -8.62 1.11 27.51
N VAL A 32 -9.58 1.57 28.30
CA VAL A 32 -9.82 1.13 29.68
C VAL A 32 -11.09 0.29 29.72
N ARG A 33 -11.07 -0.82 30.46
CA ARG A 33 -12.26 -1.65 30.66
C ARG A 33 -13.32 -0.88 31.44
N GLY A 34 -14.58 -1.22 31.21
CA GLY A 34 -15.67 -0.81 32.07
C GLY A 34 -15.41 -1.30 33.51
N GLY A 35 -15.70 -0.46 34.48
CA GLY A 35 -15.61 -0.79 35.91
C GLY A 35 -16.95 -0.52 36.59
N GLU A 36 -17.02 -0.74 37.89
CA GLU A 36 -18.24 -0.50 38.70
C GLU A 36 -18.69 0.97 38.72
N SER A 37 -17.81 1.90 38.33
CA SER A 37 -18.13 3.31 38.14
C SER A 37 -17.37 3.91 36.96
N ASP A 38 -17.83 5.05 36.44
CA ASP A 38 -17.17 5.77 35.35
C ASP A 38 -15.80 6.36 35.75
N ALA A 39 -15.51 6.50 37.05
CA ALA A 39 -14.27 7.09 37.57
C ALA A 39 -13.09 6.11 37.73
N LEU A 40 -13.30 4.79 37.59
CA LEU A 40 -12.25 3.78 37.76
C LEU A 40 -11.43 3.54 36.49
N TYR A 41 -10.12 3.80 36.50
CA TYR A 41 -9.26 3.68 35.31
C TYR A 41 -8.15 2.61 35.40
N ASP A 42 -8.19 1.79 36.44
CA ASP A 42 -7.06 0.91 36.80
C ASP A 42 -6.99 -0.37 35.96
N SER A 43 -8.09 -0.75 35.29
CA SER A 43 -8.15 -1.94 34.44
C SER A 43 -7.94 -1.60 32.97
N LEU A 44 -6.67 -1.50 32.59
CA LEU A 44 -6.28 -1.26 31.20
C LEU A 44 -6.51 -2.49 30.32
N LYS A 45 -6.96 -2.28 29.09
CA LYS A 45 -7.00 -3.33 28.07
C LYS A 45 -5.62 -3.50 27.41
N PRO A 46 -5.36 -4.64 26.74
CA PRO A 46 -4.18 -4.80 25.89
C PRO A 46 -4.00 -3.67 24.86
N SER A 47 -5.10 -3.07 24.38
CA SER A 47 -5.06 -1.90 23.48
C SER A 47 -4.44 -0.66 24.13
N ALA A 48 -4.58 -0.44 25.44
CA ALA A 48 -3.91 0.66 26.13
C ALA A 48 -2.39 0.45 26.22
N ALA A 49 -1.93 -0.80 26.43
CA ALA A 49 -0.51 -1.12 26.38
C ALA A 49 0.05 -0.87 24.98
N ALA A 50 -0.62 -1.37 23.94
CA ALA A 50 -0.27 -1.13 22.55
C ALA A 50 -0.23 0.36 22.20
N PHE A 51 -1.22 1.15 22.64
CA PHE A 51 -1.25 2.59 22.42
C PHE A 51 -0.10 3.32 23.11
N ARG A 52 0.27 2.91 24.33
CA ARG A 52 1.43 3.46 25.06
C ARG A 52 2.74 3.12 24.36
N VAL A 53 2.91 1.88 23.91
CA VAL A 53 4.10 1.45 23.16
C VAL A 53 4.19 2.24 21.86
N LEU A 54 3.13 2.27 21.05
CA LEU A 54 3.05 3.08 19.83
C LEU A 54 3.46 4.53 20.11
N SER A 55 2.86 5.16 21.11
CA SER A 55 3.19 6.54 21.48
C SER A 55 4.66 6.69 21.90
N SER A 56 5.20 5.77 22.71
CA SER A 56 6.61 5.82 23.11
C SER A 56 7.59 5.60 21.94
N GLN A 57 7.16 4.84 20.92
CA GLN A 57 7.98 4.45 19.79
C GLN A 57 7.86 5.37 18.58
N ILE A 58 6.83 6.19 18.45
CA ILE A 58 6.72 7.08 17.27
C ILE A 58 6.11 8.45 17.56
N ALA A 59 5.68 8.74 18.79
CA ALA A 59 5.16 10.08 19.08
C ALA A 59 6.25 11.14 18.87
N ASN A 60 5.88 12.20 18.15
CA ASN A 60 6.74 13.32 17.79
C ASN A 60 7.97 12.95 16.92
N ARG A 61 7.95 11.79 16.25
CA ARG A 61 8.98 11.41 15.28
C ARG A 61 8.53 11.81 13.87
N GLU A 62 9.47 12.31 13.09
CA GLU A 62 9.19 12.69 11.70
C GLU A 62 9.03 11.43 10.84
N PRO A 63 7.93 11.28 10.09
CA PRO A 63 7.79 10.19 9.14
C PRO A 63 8.79 10.35 7.99
N LEU A 64 9.52 9.28 7.70
CA LEU A 64 10.46 9.18 6.59
C LEU A 64 9.88 8.43 5.40
N GLY A 65 8.67 7.90 5.55
CA GLY A 65 7.89 7.23 4.52
C GLY A 65 7.87 5.71 4.64
N SER A 66 7.05 5.09 3.79
CA SER A 66 6.85 3.65 3.76
C SER A 66 8.11 2.91 3.34
N GLN A 67 8.32 1.73 3.89
CA GLN A 67 9.37 0.80 3.48
C GLN A 67 8.72 -0.40 2.81
N ASP A 68 9.35 -0.90 1.76
CA ASP A 68 8.94 -2.15 1.13
C ASP A 68 9.93 -3.26 1.44
N PHE A 69 9.40 -4.35 2.00
CA PHE A 69 10.15 -5.55 2.34
C PHE A 69 9.66 -6.77 1.58
N MET A 70 8.64 -6.61 0.74
CA MET A 70 8.11 -7.72 -0.03
C MET A 70 8.99 -7.98 -1.24
N PRO A 71 9.32 -9.25 -1.54
CA PRO A 71 9.86 -9.61 -2.83
C PRO A 71 8.94 -9.11 -3.94
N HIS A 72 9.49 -8.47 -4.96
CA HIS A 72 8.70 -7.95 -6.07
C HIS A 72 9.41 -8.12 -7.40
N VAL A 73 8.63 -8.09 -8.47
CA VAL A 73 9.13 -8.02 -9.84
C VAL A 73 8.39 -6.93 -10.60
N ILE A 74 9.06 -6.35 -11.58
CA ILE A 74 8.44 -5.42 -12.52
C ILE A 74 7.75 -6.25 -13.61
N ALA A 75 6.42 -6.24 -13.62
CA ALA A 75 5.59 -6.93 -14.58
C ALA A 75 5.57 -6.22 -15.94
N ALA A 76 5.56 -4.88 -15.94
CA ALA A 76 5.69 -4.05 -17.15
C ALA A 76 6.48 -2.77 -16.83
N THR A 77 7.50 -2.45 -17.64
CA THR A 77 8.31 -1.23 -17.48
C THR A 77 7.72 -0.02 -18.19
N PHE A 78 6.89 -0.22 -19.21
CA PHE A 78 6.37 0.86 -20.08
C PHE A 78 7.45 1.66 -20.85
N ASP A 79 8.68 1.12 -20.97
CA ASP A 79 9.69 1.64 -21.91
C ASP A 79 9.14 1.66 -23.34
N ASP A 80 8.31 0.66 -23.68
CA ASP A 80 7.42 0.65 -24.82
C ASP A 80 6.01 0.19 -24.40
N VAL A 81 5.02 0.52 -25.23
CA VAL A 81 3.61 0.19 -24.98
C VAL A 81 3.07 -0.83 -25.98
N GLY A 82 3.94 -1.58 -26.67
CA GLY A 82 3.56 -2.47 -27.77
C GLY A 82 2.62 -3.60 -27.37
N ASP A 83 2.68 -4.03 -26.10
CA ASP A 83 1.78 -5.03 -25.53
C ASP A 83 0.41 -4.46 -25.12
N TRP A 84 0.20 -3.15 -25.19
CA TRP A 84 -1.06 -2.50 -24.83
C TRP A 84 -1.90 -2.20 -26.07
N GLY A 85 -3.09 -2.78 -26.11
CA GLY A 85 -4.04 -2.68 -27.21
C GLY A 85 -4.78 -1.35 -27.29
N PRO A 86 -5.55 -1.14 -28.37
CA PRO A 86 -6.43 0.01 -28.48
C PRO A 86 -7.47 0.01 -27.34
N PRO A 87 -7.85 1.18 -26.82
CA PRO A 87 -8.74 1.25 -25.69
C PRO A 87 -10.16 0.79 -26.03
N PHE A 88 -10.82 0.21 -25.04
CA PHE A 88 -12.26 0.08 -25.04
C PHE A 88 -12.87 1.44 -24.71
N GLN A 89 -13.93 1.80 -25.46
CA GLN A 89 -14.41 3.16 -25.77
C GLN A 89 -13.60 3.89 -26.86
N ALA A 90 -14.21 4.05 -28.03
CA ALA A 90 -13.60 4.62 -29.24
C ALA A 90 -13.21 6.12 -29.12
N THR A 91 -13.61 6.80 -28.04
CA THR A 91 -13.30 8.21 -27.77
C THR A 91 -11.93 8.39 -27.12
N ALA A 92 -11.31 7.33 -26.61
CA ALA A 92 -9.97 7.35 -26.04
C ALA A 92 -8.89 7.08 -27.08
N GLU A 93 -7.74 7.72 -26.92
CA GLU A 93 -6.57 7.47 -27.77
C GLU A 93 -5.80 6.23 -27.26
N PRO A 94 -5.18 5.43 -28.16
CA PRO A 94 -4.23 4.41 -27.74
C PRO A 94 -3.15 4.96 -26.81
N MET A 95 -2.70 4.11 -25.89
CA MET A 95 -1.55 4.41 -25.03
C MET A 95 -0.33 4.76 -25.90
N GLN A 96 0.45 5.76 -25.47
CA GLN A 96 1.61 6.25 -26.21
C GLN A 96 2.88 6.08 -25.39
N SER A 97 3.93 5.52 -25.98
CA SER A 97 5.28 5.61 -25.39
C SER A 97 5.75 7.06 -25.37
N THR A 98 6.37 7.47 -24.27
CA THR A 98 6.86 8.84 -24.10
C THR A 98 8.14 8.89 -23.27
N THR A 99 8.89 9.99 -23.44
CA THR A 99 10.05 10.35 -22.62
C THR A 99 9.81 11.64 -21.82
N ALA A 100 8.61 12.22 -21.91
CA ALA A 100 8.28 13.50 -21.28
C ALA A 100 8.18 13.42 -19.75
N GLN A 101 7.66 12.31 -19.23
CA GLN A 101 7.64 11.97 -17.82
C GLN A 101 8.05 10.51 -17.71
N VAL A 102 9.18 10.23 -17.07
CA VAL A 102 9.71 8.87 -16.88
C VAL A 102 10.01 8.73 -15.40
N TYR A 103 9.49 7.68 -14.77
CA TYR A 103 9.84 7.33 -13.40
C TYR A 103 11.17 6.57 -13.41
N ARG A 104 11.30 5.58 -14.30
CA ARG A 104 12.52 4.79 -14.46
C ARG A 104 12.70 4.29 -15.89
N GLY A 105 13.92 3.91 -16.23
CA GLY A 105 14.23 3.36 -17.54
C GLY A 105 14.36 4.44 -18.61
N THR A 106 13.87 4.14 -19.80
CA THR A 106 14.04 4.93 -21.02
C THR A 106 12.74 5.56 -21.54
N GLY A 107 11.60 5.11 -21.02
CA GLY A 107 10.30 5.63 -21.40
C GLY A 107 9.23 5.29 -20.37
N ALA A 108 8.06 5.86 -20.57
CA ALA A 108 6.84 5.55 -19.82
C ALA A 108 5.64 5.55 -20.77
N ALA A 109 4.48 5.15 -20.26
CA ALA A 109 3.23 5.24 -20.98
C ALA A 109 2.51 6.56 -20.67
N ARG A 110 2.09 7.28 -21.71
CA ARG A 110 1.10 8.35 -21.63
C ARG A 110 -0.27 7.78 -21.95
N ILE A 111 -1.23 8.06 -21.09
CA ILE A 111 -2.63 7.68 -21.25
C ILE A 111 -3.44 8.96 -21.35
N ALA A 112 -4.03 9.22 -22.52
CA ALA A 112 -5.01 10.28 -22.71
C ALA A 112 -6.42 9.71 -22.63
N TYR A 113 -7.28 10.37 -21.86
CA TYR A 113 -8.67 9.96 -21.68
C TYR A 113 -9.64 11.10 -21.95
N ARG A 114 -10.88 10.73 -22.26
CA ARG A 114 -11.98 11.65 -22.51
C ARG A 114 -13.29 11.04 -22.01
N PHE A 115 -13.94 11.73 -21.08
CA PHE A 115 -15.30 11.45 -20.61
C PHE A 115 -16.23 12.51 -21.18
N GLY A 116 -17.15 12.07 -22.04
CA GLY A 116 -17.99 12.95 -22.85
C GLY A 116 -19.42 13.09 -22.35
N GLN A 117 -19.88 12.19 -21.49
CA GLN A 117 -21.23 12.13 -20.95
C GLN A 117 -21.21 12.20 -19.43
N PRO A 118 -22.18 12.87 -18.80
CA PRO A 118 -22.32 12.88 -17.35
C PRO A 118 -23.00 11.60 -16.84
N ASP A 119 -22.48 10.44 -17.27
CA ASP A 119 -22.88 9.09 -16.87
C ASP A 119 -21.65 8.33 -16.36
N ASN A 120 -21.80 7.09 -15.87
CA ASN A 120 -20.65 6.25 -15.55
C ASN A 120 -19.88 5.89 -16.83
N GLU A 121 -18.67 6.42 -16.96
CA GLU A 121 -17.78 6.21 -18.09
C GLU A 121 -16.42 5.66 -17.63
N TYR A 122 -15.84 4.78 -18.43
CA TYR A 122 -14.49 4.30 -18.20
C TYR A 122 -13.77 4.05 -19.52
N VAL A 123 -12.46 4.25 -19.51
CA VAL A 123 -11.59 3.88 -20.61
C VAL A 123 -10.70 2.74 -20.15
N ALA A 124 -10.68 1.64 -20.89
CA ALA A 124 -9.88 0.46 -20.55
C ALA A 124 -8.83 0.21 -21.63
N PHE A 125 -7.60 -0.06 -21.22
CA PHE A 125 -6.44 -0.31 -22.07
C PHE A 125 -6.07 -1.79 -21.95
N PRO A 126 -6.46 -2.64 -22.92
CA PRO A 126 -6.18 -4.07 -22.88
C PRO A 126 -4.69 -4.36 -22.88
N TYR A 127 -4.27 -5.33 -22.08
CA TYR A 127 -2.93 -5.89 -22.14
C TYR A 127 -2.97 -7.20 -22.95
N HIS A 128 -2.07 -7.31 -23.92
CA HIS A 128 -1.93 -8.45 -24.83
C HIS A 128 -0.61 -9.20 -24.65
N GLY A 129 0.26 -8.74 -23.76
CA GLY A 129 1.50 -9.43 -23.44
C GLY A 129 1.22 -10.82 -22.84
N ALA A 130 2.06 -11.80 -23.17
CA ALA A 130 1.89 -13.19 -22.76
C ALA A 130 2.38 -13.49 -21.32
N ARG A 131 2.66 -12.45 -20.52
CA ARG A 131 3.34 -12.59 -19.23
C ARG A 131 2.35 -12.94 -18.12
N PHE A 132 2.52 -14.11 -17.53
CA PHE A 132 1.87 -14.46 -16.27
C PHE A 132 2.53 -13.73 -15.10
N LEU A 133 1.73 -13.34 -14.12
CA LEU A 133 2.27 -12.85 -12.85
C LEU A 133 2.92 -14.00 -12.08
N PRO A 134 3.94 -13.73 -11.25
CA PRO A 134 4.53 -14.74 -10.39
C PRO A 134 3.49 -15.41 -9.48
N THR A 135 3.77 -16.64 -9.09
CA THR A 135 2.99 -17.32 -8.04
C THR A 135 3.06 -16.53 -6.74
N ASP A 136 2.03 -16.70 -5.91
CA ASP A 136 1.89 -16.02 -4.61
C ASP A 136 1.90 -14.48 -4.71
N THR A 137 1.49 -13.93 -5.86
CA THR A 137 1.29 -12.48 -5.97
C THR A 137 0.15 -12.07 -5.04
N SER A 138 0.41 -11.13 -4.14
CA SER A 138 -0.53 -10.70 -3.10
C SER A 138 -0.86 -9.22 -3.17
N ARG A 139 0.03 -8.41 -3.75
CA ARG A 139 -0.18 -6.98 -3.96
C ARG A 139 0.31 -6.60 -5.35
N ILE A 140 -0.33 -5.60 -5.93
CA ILE A 140 0.05 -4.98 -7.19
C ILE A 140 0.18 -3.48 -6.98
N GLY A 141 1.05 -2.81 -7.74
CA GLY A 141 1.11 -1.36 -7.74
C GLY A 141 1.75 -0.79 -8.98
N LEU A 142 1.53 0.48 -9.22
CA LEU A 142 1.93 1.19 -10.42
C LEU A 142 2.40 2.59 -10.04
N TRP A 143 3.49 3.05 -10.64
CA TRP A 143 3.87 4.45 -10.56
C TRP A 143 3.01 5.28 -11.50
N VAL A 144 2.43 6.35 -10.96
CA VAL A 144 1.50 7.22 -11.68
C VAL A 144 1.94 8.67 -11.50
N TYR A 145 2.13 9.36 -12.61
CA TYR A 145 2.22 10.81 -12.67
C TYR A 145 0.82 11.33 -12.99
N GLY A 146 0.13 11.85 -11.98
CA GLY A 146 -1.26 12.26 -12.09
C GLY A 146 -1.46 13.64 -12.72
N ASP A 147 -2.71 13.95 -13.05
CA ASP A 147 -3.16 15.25 -13.56
C ASP A 147 -4.08 16.00 -12.60
N GLY A 148 -4.30 15.45 -11.39
CA GLY A 148 -5.15 16.04 -10.35
C GLY A 148 -6.65 15.83 -10.56
N SER A 149 -7.06 14.98 -11.51
CA SER A 149 -8.47 14.77 -11.85
C SER A 149 -9.29 14.13 -10.73
N GLY A 150 -8.69 13.30 -9.88
CA GLY A 150 -9.40 12.56 -8.84
C GLY A 150 -10.19 11.35 -9.36
N HIS A 151 -10.08 11.02 -10.65
CA HIS A 151 -10.60 9.78 -11.23
C HIS A 151 -9.95 8.56 -10.59
N ILE A 152 -10.55 7.38 -10.76
CA ILE A 152 -10.00 6.15 -10.19
C ILE A 152 -9.19 5.40 -11.23
N LEU A 153 -8.01 4.93 -10.82
CA LEU A 153 -7.23 3.96 -11.57
C LEU A 153 -7.50 2.55 -11.04
N HIS A 154 -7.93 1.67 -11.94
CA HIS A 154 -8.10 0.25 -11.66
C HIS A 154 -7.16 -0.60 -12.51
N LEU A 155 -6.83 -1.78 -12.00
CA LEU A 155 -6.27 -2.88 -12.77
C LEU A 155 -7.28 -4.03 -12.75
N ARG A 156 -7.57 -4.60 -13.92
CA ARG A 156 -8.32 -5.85 -14.01
C ARG A 156 -7.34 -6.99 -14.22
N LEU A 157 -7.52 -8.03 -13.42
CA LEU A 157 -6.71 -9.24 -13.45
C LEU A 157 -7.61 -10.41 -13.87
N ARG A 158 -7.03 -11.33 -14.64
CA ARG A 158 -7.66 -12.59 -15.03
C ARG A 158 -6.97 -13.77 -14.38
N ASP A 159 -7.74 -14.69 -13.86
CA ASP A 159 -7.25 -15.92 -13.25
C ASP A 159 -7.20 -17.11 -14.25
N ALA A 160 -6.76 -18.27 -13.79
CA ALA A 160 -6.65 -19.46 -14.63
C ALA A 160 -8.01 -20.06 -15.05
N ALA A 161 -9.07 -19.82 -14.26
CA ALA A 161 -10.43 -20.26 -14.55
C ALA A 161 -11.15 -19.32 -15.54
N GLY A 162 -10.59 -18.13 -15.77
CA GLY A 162 -11.16 -17.09 -16.62
C GLY A 162 -12.01 -16.07 -15.87
N GLU A 163 -12.05 -16.12 -14.54
CA GLU A 163 -12.61 -15.04 -13.74
C GLU A 163 -11.81 -13.76 -13.98
N VAL A 164 -12.50 -12.62 -14.06
CA VAL A 164 -11.87 -11.31 -14.20
C VAL A 164 -12.35 -10.42 -13.08
N LEU A 165 -11.41 -9.99 -12.24
CA LEU A 165 -11.68 -9.17 -11.07
C LEU A 165 -11.01 -7.80 -11.23
N GLN A 166 -11.72 -6.77 -10.77
CA GLN A 166 -11.28 -5.38 -10.81
C GLN A 166 -10.73 -4.95 -9.44
N TYR A 167 -9.54 -4.38 -9.45
CA TYR A 167 -8.87 -3.88 -8.27
C TYR A 167 -8.59 -2.39 -8.41
N ARG A 168 -9.04 -1.60 -7.44
CA ARG A 168 -8.71 -0.17 -7.36
C ARG A 168 -7.29 0.00 -6.86
N LEU A 169 -6.42 0.57 -7.69
CA LEU A 169 -5.06 0.98 -7.30
C LEU A 169 -5.09 2.26 -6.47
N GLY A 170 -5.97 3.20 -6.83
CA GLY A 170 -6.13 4.46 -6.09
C GLY A 170 -6.77 5.55 -6.93
N PHE A 171 -6.82 6.75 -6.36
CA PHE A 171 -7.25 7.96 -7.07
C PHE A 171 -6.07 8.60 -7.80
N ILE A 172 -6.33 9.12 -9.00
CA ILE A 172 -5.37 9.89 -9.78
C ILE A 172 -5.18 11.24 -9.09
N GLY A 173 -4.07 11.34 -8.36
CA GLY A 173 -3.67 12.52 -7.61
C GLY A 173 -3.09 13.63 -8.49
N ALA A 174 -2.53 14.64 -7.84
CA ALA A 174 -1.84 15.74 -8.51
C ALA A 174 -0.59 15.29 -9.29
N THR A 175 0.02 16.23 -9.99
CA THR A 175 1.29 16.03 -10.68
C THR A 175 2.41 15.61 -9.72
N GLY A 176 3.29 14.74 -10.20
CA GLY A 176 4.34 14.11 -9.40
C GLY A 176 4.15 12.59 -9.40
N TRP A 177 5.26 11.86 -9.28
CA TRP A 177 5.21 10.40 -9.24
C TRP A 177 4.71 9.90 -7.89
N HIS A 178 3.64 9.13 -7.94
CA HIS A 178 3.05 8.47 -6.77
C HIS A 178 2.88 6.99 -7.06
N PHE A 179 3.19 6.16 -6.07
CA PHE A 179 2.96 4.72 -6.18
C PHE A 179 1.54 4.40 -5.69
N LEU A 180 0.68 3.94 -6.61
CA LEU A 180 -0.67 3.48 -6.29
C LEU A 180 -0.66 1.96 -6.21
N SER A 181 -1.19 1.38 -5.13
CA SER A 181 -1.11 -0.06 -4.91
C SER A 181 -2.32 -0.60 -4.17
N THR A 182 -2.56 -1.90 -4.31
CA THR A 182 -3.70 -2.56 -3.68
C THR A 182 -3.43 -4.04 -3.46
N SER A 183 -4.03 -4.57 -2.39
CA SER A 183 -4.07 -6.00 -2.11
C SER A 183 -4.94 -6.71 -3.13
N ILE A 184 -4.53 -7.91 -3.51
CA ILE A 184 -5.30 -8.82 -4.37
C ILE A 184 -5.63 -10.15 -3.68
N THR A 185 -5.36 -10.27 -2.37
CA THR A 185 -5.52 -11.55 -1.63
C THR A 185 -6.95 -11.80 -1.13
N GLY A 186 -7.75 -10.74 -1.00
CA GLY A 186 -9.13 -10.81 -0.55
C GLY A 186 -10.14 -11.02 -1.68
N ALA A 187 -11.33 -11.49 -1.31
CA ALA A 187 -12.46 -11.51 -2.23
C ALA A 187 -12.93 -10.08 -2.54
N VAL A 188 -13.24 -9.80 -3.81
CA VAL A 188 -13.77 -8.51 -4.24
C VAL A 188 -15.30 -8.45 -4.13
N GLU A 189 -15.80 -7.24 -3.93
CA GLU A 189 -17.23 -6.92 -3.93
C GLU A 189 -17.88 -7.27 -5.28
N GLU A 190 -19.19 -7.53 -5.30
CA GLU A 190 -19.93 -7.98 -6.49
C GLU A 190 -19.74 -7.05 -7.70
N GLY A 191 -19.76 -5.73 -7.48
CA GLY A 191 -19.55 -4.74 -8.55
C GLY A 191 -18.15 -4.75 -9.19
N ASN A 192 -17.18 -5.40 -8.55
CA ASN A 192 -15.81 -5.56 -9.07
C ASN A 192 -15.58 -6.93 -9.73
N ARG A 193 -16.62 -7.74 -9.94
CA ARG A 193 -16.55 -9.06 -10.61
C ARG A 193 -16.96 -8.90 -12.07
N ILE A 194 -15.98 -8.63 -12.94
CA ILE A 194 -16.21 -8.32 -14.37
C ILE A 194 -16.62 -9.57 -15.14
N VAL A 195 -15.96 -10.69 -14.90
CA VAL A 195 -16.39 -12.01 -15.36
C VAL A 195 -16.69 -12.84 -14.11
N PRO A 196 -17.89 -13.42 -13.97
CA PRO A 196 -18.30 -14.11 -12.74
C PRO A 196 -17.42 -15.30 -12.33
N GLY A 197 -17.30 -15.50 -11.02
CA GLY A 197 -16.63 -16.62 -10.37
C GLY A 197 -16.85 -16.56 -8.84
N ASN A 198 -15.87 -17.01 -8.04
CA ASN A 198 -15.95 -17.00 -6.58
C ASN A 198 -15.64 -15.61 -5.96
N GLY A 199 -15.16 -14.67 -6.76
CA GLY A 199 -14.75 -13.33 -6.36
C GLY A 199 -13.34 -13.24 -5.81
N GLN A 200 -12.51 -14.27 -5.95
CA GLN A 200 -11.14 -14.32 -5.44
C GLN A 200 -10.21 -14.91 -6.52
N LEU A 201 -9.11 -14.21 -6.81
CA LEU A 201 -8.16 -14.68 -7.81
C LEU A 201 -7.52 -16.01 -7.42
N ASP A 202 -7.61 -16.99 -8.33
CA ASP A 202 -7.07 -18.33 -8.14
C ASP A 202 -6.03 -18.73 -9.21
N GLY A 203 -4.98 -19.42 -8.77
CA GLY A 203 -3.99 -20.02 -9.68
C GLY A 203 -3.12 -19.00 -10.41
N THR A 204 -2.93 -19.20 -11.72
CA THR A 204 -2.04 -18.35 -12.53
C THR A 204 -2.76 -17.07 -12.93
N LEU A 205 -2.16 -15.93 -12.66
CA LEU A 205 -2.76 -14.62 -12.88
C LEU A 205 -2.18 -13.94 -14.12
N GLN A 206 -3.02 -13.15 -14.80
CA GLN A 206 -2.65 -12.34 -15.94
C GLN A 206 -3.20 -10.92 -15.79
N ILE A 207 -2.43 -9.94 -16.26
CA ILE A 207 -2.94 -8.59 -16.44
C ILE A 207 -3.93 -8.62 -17.60
N ARG A 208 -5.14 -8.10 -17.37
CA ARG A 208 -6.17 -8.01 -18.41
C ARG A 208 -6.20 -6.63 -19.05
N GLU A 209 -6.31 -5.59 -18.24
CA GLU A 209 -6.39 -4.21 -18.70
C GLU A 209 -6.19 -3.23 -17.54
N LEU A 210 -5.72 -2.03 -17.89
CA LEU A 210 -5.69 -0.87 -17.01
C LEU A 210 -6.91 -0.01 -17.31
N VAL A 211 -7.60 0.48 -16.29
CA VAL A 211 -8.87 1.21 -16.47
C VAL A 211 -8.81 2.54 -15.75
N ILE A 212 -9.20 3.61 -16.44
CA ILE A 212 -9.51 4.90 -15.81
C ILE A 212 -11.03 5.03 -15.79
N ASP A 213 -11.56 5.16 -14.59
CA ASP A 213 -12.99 5.30 -14.29
C ASP A 213 -13.28 6.75 -13.87
N ASP A 214 -14.38 7.31 -14.36
CA ASP A 214 -14.70 8.74 -14.28
C ASP A 214 -15.08 9.24 -12.88
N HIS A 215 -14.85 8.46 -11.82
CA HIS A 215 -15.24 8.80 -10.46
C HIS A 215 -14.99 10.28 -10.04
N PRO A 216 -15.95 10.90 -9.32
CA PRO A 216 -17.31 10.40 -9.10
C PRO A 216 -18.09 10.33 -10.41
N ASP A 217 -18.93 9.30 -10.57
CA ASP A 217 -19.72 9.06 -11.78
C ASP A 217 -20.39 10.34 -12.29
N GLY A 218 -20.28 10.57 -13.59
CA GLY A 218 -20.77 11.75 -14.27
C GLY A 218 -19.75 12.88 -14.39
N ALA A 219 -18.48 12.63 -14.07
CA ALA A 219 -17.42 13.59 -14.34
C ALA A 219 -17.12 13.62 -15.84
N THR A 220 -17.23 14.81 -16.43
CA THR A 220 -16.90 15.01 -17.84
C THR A 220 -15.57 15.76 -17.97
N GLY A 221 -14.85 15.52 -19.06
CA GLY A 221 -13.61 16.22 -19.34
C GLY A 221 -12.61 15.39 -20.12
N THR A 222 -11.40 15.92 -20.20
CA THR A 222 -10.25 15.28 -20.83
C THR A 222 -9.04 15.47 -19.94
N GLY A 223 -8.17 14.47 -19.89
CA GLY A 223 -6.93 14.55 -19.14
C GLY A 223 -5.87 13.62 -19.70
N ALA A 224 -4.72 13.62 -19.04
CA ALA A 224 -3.62 12.76 -19.41
C ALA A 224 -2.74 12.45 -18.20
N ILE A 225 -2.55 11.18 -17.94
CA ILE A 225 -1.63 10.68 -16.92
C ILE A 225 -0.43 10.00 -17.58
N TYR A 226 0.62 9.81 -16.80
CA TYR A 226 1.72 8.94 -17.17
C TYR A 226 1.82 7.78 -16.18
N VAL A 227 2.10 6.58 -16.69
CA VAL A 227 2.28 5.40 -15.86
C VAL A 227 3.57 4.69 -16.21
N ASP A 228 4.19 4.10 -15.20
CA ASP A 228 5.49 3.47 -15.28
C ASP A 228 5.61 2.36 -14.22
N GLU A 229 6.51 1.40 -14.41
CA GLU A 229 6.83 0.26 -13.53
C GLU A 229 5.61 -0.35 -12.81
N LEU A 230 4.81 -1.15 -13.55
CA LEU A 230 3.82 -2.03 -12.93
C LEU A 230 4.56 -3.10 -12.13
N THR A 231 4.43 -3.03 -10.82
CA THR A 231 5.14 -3.85 -9.84
C THR A 231 4.19 -4.84 -9.20
N VAL A 232 4.62 -6.08 -9.05
CA VAL A 232 3.86 -7.14 -8.37
C VAL A 232 4.68 -7.70 -7.21
N PHE A 233 4.04 -7.82 -6.06
CA PHE A 233 4.67 -8.24 -4.81
C PHE A 233 4.21 -9.66 -4.45
N GLN A 234 5.14 -10.46 -3.95
CA GLN A 234 4.94 -11.87 -3.66
C GLN A 234 4.97 -12.15 -2.16
N GLY A 235 4.21 -13.18 -1.76
CA GLY A 235 4.17 -13.66 -0.38
C GLY A 235 3.25 -12.83 0.52
N PRO A 236 3.27 -13.08 1.84
CA PRO A 236 2.44 -12.35 2.79
C PRO A 236 2.67 -10.85 2.72
N GLU A 237 1.58 -10.08 2.70
CA GLU A 237 1.68 -8.63 2.68
C GLU A 237 2.32 -8.09 3.94
N VAL A 238 3.42 -7.36 3.74
CA VAL A 238 4.16 -6.64 4.77
C VAL A 238 3.95 -5.15 4.57
N TYR A 239 3.73 -4.48 5.68
CA TYR A 239 3.58 -3.04 5.77
C TYR A 239 4.63 -2.51 6.72
N ALA A 240 5.27 -1.43 6.32
CA ALA A 240 6.26 -0.79 7.14
C ALA A 240 6.29 0.72 6.93
N GLU A 241 6.44 1.44 8.05
CA GLU A 241 6.60 2.89 8.07
C GLU A 241 7.83 3.25 8.88
N ARG A 242 8.68 4.10 8.29
CA ARG A 242 9.93 4.53 8.93
C ARG A 242 9.78 5.91 9.54
N PHE A 243 10.37 6.08 10.72
CA PHE A 243 10.38 7.34 11.45
C PHE A 243 11.79 7.71 11.91
N ALA A 244 12.14 8.99 11.88
CA ALA A 244 13.42 9.47 12.41
C ALA A 244 13.48 9.35 13.94
N VAL A 245 14.62 8.91 14.47
CA VAL A 245 14.95 9.08 15.89
C VAL A 245 15.56 10.47 16.04
N GLY A 246 15.00 11.31 16.92
CA GLY A 246 15.53 12.66 17.12
C GLY A 246 15.20 13.59 15.96
N SER A 247 16.18 14.42 15.55
CA SER A 247 15.96 15.48 14.56
C SER A 247 16.22 15.04 13.11
N SER A 248 16.87 13.89 12.90
CA SER A 248 17.14 13.36 11.55
C SER A 248 17.40 11.85 11.53
N ALA A 249 17.34 11.24 10.35
CA ALA A 249 17.60 9.81 10.16
C ALA A 249 19.03 9.37 10.53
N THR A 250 19.99 10.28 10.61
CA THR A 250 21.39 9.95 10.93
C THR A 250 21.59 9.65 12.42
N GLU A 251 20.70 10.16 13.28
CA GLU A 251 20.66 9.83 14.72
C GLU A 251 20.03 8.45 14.96
N GLY A 252 19.36 7.90 13.94
CA GLY A 252 18.72 6.60 13.96
C GLY A 252 17.32 6.63 13.36
N VAL A 253 16.72 5.45 13.25
CA VAL A 253 15.34 5.28 12.76
C VAL A 253 14.57 4.28 13.60
N VAL A 254 13.25 4.36 13.54
CA VAL A 254 12.34 3.32 14.00
C VAL A 254 11.44 2.89 12.86
N ASP A 255 11.46 1.60 12.55
CA ASP A 255 10.55 0.97 11.60
C ASP A 255 9.37 0.34 12.38
N LEU A 256 8.16 0.82 12.11
CA LEU A 256 6.92 0.16 12.51
C LEU A 256 6.58 -0.86 11.44
N ILE A 257 6.56 -2.15 11.76
CA ILE A 257 6.41 -3.24 10.79
C ILE A 257 5.31 -4.20 11.24
N TRP A 258 4.43 -4.59 10.32
CA TRP A 258 3.46 -5.68 10.54
C TRP A 258 3.17 -6.41 9.22
N ALA A 259 2.60 -7.61 9.32
CA ALA A 259 2.20 -8.40 8.17
C ALA A 259 0.82 -9.03 8.37
N LEU A 260 0.06 -9.24 7.30
CA LEU A 260 -1.30 -9.84 7.42
C LEU A 260 -1.24 -11.33 7.78
N ALA A 261 -0.15 -12.00 7.44
CA ALA A 261 0.16 -13.36 7.87
C ALA A 261 1.61 -13.44 8.36
N PRO A 262 1.95 -14.40 9.24
CA PRO A 262 3.32 -14.60 9.71
C PRO A 262 4.31 -14.78 8.55
N THR A 263 5.38 -14.01 8.56
CA THR A 263 6.47 -14.08 7.58
C THR A 263 7.79 -13.62 8.19
N THR A 264 8.88 -13.81 7.47
CA THR A 264 10.19 -13.27 7.86
C THR A 264 10.63 -12.25 6.82
N ILE A 265 11.10 -11.10 7.29
CA ILE A 265 11.68 -10.07 6.44
C ILE A 265 13.17 -9.91 6.72
N THR A 266 13.88 -9.36 5.74
CA THR A 266 15.27 -8.96 5.89
C THR A 266 15.34 -7.45 5.92
N LEU A 267 15.85 -6.92 7.03
CA LEU A 267 15.94 -5.51 7.29
C LEU A 267 17.40 -5.05 7.22
N SER A 268 17.71 -4.15 6.30
CA SER A 268 19.05 -3.55 6.21
C SER A 268 19.27 -2.52 7.31
N THR A 269 20.45 -2.53 7.92
CA THR A 269 20.81 -1.65 9.03
C THR A 269 22.31 -1.36 9.08
N ALA A 270 22.66 -0.11 9.39
CA ALA A 270 24.04 0.28 9.68
C ALA A 270 24.41 0.06 11.17
N ALA A 271 23.45 -0.33 12.01
CA ALA A 271 23.68 -0.62 13.41
C ALA A 271 24.11 -2.07 13.60
N ALA A 272 25.14 -2.32 14.42
CA ALA A 272 25.56 -3.69 14.77
C ALA A 272 24.48 -4.49 15.52
N ASN A 273 23.58 -3.78 16.21
CA ASN A 273 22.43 -4.35 16.89
C ASN A 273 21.21 -3.46 16.65
N VAL A 274 20.03 -4.08 16.53
CA VAL A 274 18.74 -3.38 16.55
C VAL A 274 17.93 -3.80 17.77
N THR A 275 17.08 -2.91 18.26
CA THR A 275 16.12 -3.23 19.33
C THR A 275 14.74 -3.43 18.72
N MET A 276 14.23 -4.66 18.76
CA MET A 276 12.85 -4.95 18.39
C MET A 276 11.95 -4.92 19.62
N THR A 277 10.95 -4.04 19.61
CA THR A 277 9.92 -3.93 20.64
C THR A 277 8.59 -4.43 20.10
N SER A 278 7.93 -5.37 20.77
CA SER A 278 6.57 -5.82 20.43
C SER A 278 5.51 -4.84 20.92
N ARG A 279 4.28 -4.94 20.38
CA ARG A 279 3.14 -4.09 20.79
C ARG A 279 2.81 -4.11 22.30
N ASP A 280 3.22 -5.13 23.05
CA ASP A 280 3.01 -5.23 24.50
C ASP A 280 4.16 -4.61 25.31
N GLY A 281 5.24 -4.18 24.65
CA GLY A 281 6.38 -3.50 25.25
C GLY A 281 7.55 -4.43 25.57
N SER A 282 7.45 -5.73 25.28
CA SER A 282 8.62 -6.61 25.39
C SER A 282 9.67 -6.21 24.35
N ALA A 283 10.94 -6.16 24.75
CA ALA A 283 12.04 -5.73 23.89
C ALA A 283 13.11 -6.81 23.79
N THR A 284 13.64 -7.00 22.58
CA THR A 284 14.71 -7.95 22.28
C THR A 284 15.78 -7.24 21.46
N SER A 285 17.06 -7.56 21.73
CA SER A 285 18.17 -7.11 20.89
C SER A 285 18.42 -8.18 19.83
N LEU A 286 18.56 -7.75 18.57
CA LEU A 286 18.91 -8.62 17.45
C LEU A 286 20.24 -8.12 16.88
N GLU A 287 21.21 -9.01 16.75
CA GLU A 287 22.48 -8.72 16.11
C GLU A 287 22.31 -8.66 14.59
N ALA A 288 22.99 -7.70 13.96
CA ALA A 288 23.05 -7.60 12.52
C ALA A 288 24.17 -8.50 11.99
N ASP A 289 23.84 -9.34 11.02
CA ASP A 289 24.79 -10.13 10.24
C ASP A 289 24.92 -9.50 8.85
N ASP A 290 26.14 -9.12 8.47
CA ASP A 290 26.44 -8.41 7.21
C ASP A 290 25.53 -7.20 6.94
N GLY A 291 25.26 -6.40 7.98
CA GLY A 291 24.39 -5.22 7.89
C GLY A 291 22.91 -5.54 7.70
N GLN A 292 22.49 -6.77 8.00
CA GLN A 292 21.11 -7.21 7.87
C GLN A 292 20.61 -7.89 9.14
N VAL A 293 19.31 -7.77 9.40
CA VAL A 293 18.62 -8.47 10.49
C VAL A 293 17.40 -9.18 9.92
N MET A 294 17.29 -10.48 10.20
CA MET A 294 16.08 -11.23 9.89
C MET A 294 15.06 -11.07 11.02
N ILE A 295 13.83 -10.70 10.67
CA ILE A 295 12.79 -10.41 11.65
C ILE A 295 11.52 -11.18 11.30
N ALA A 296 11.03 -11.96 12.26
CA ALA A 296 9.71 -12.57 12.18
C ALA A 296 8.65 -11.50 12.47
N VAL A 297 7.74 -11.31 11.53
CA VAL A 297 6.64 -10.34 11.61
C VAL A 297 5.31 -11.03 11.36
N GLY A 298 4.24 -10.47 11.90
CA GLY A 298 2.89 -10.98 11.73
C GLY A 298 1.87 -9.88 12.01
N PRO A 299 0.60 -10.24 12.29
CA PRO A 299 -0.47 -9.26 12.47
C PRO A 299 -0.29 -8.33 13.67
N ALA A 300 0.56 -8.73 14.64
CA ALA A 300 0.95 -7.86 15.74
C ALA A 300 2.14 -6.98 15.29
N PRO A 301 2.00 -5.64 15.32
CA PRO A 301 3.09 -4.77 14.93
C PRO A 301 4.29 -4.88 15.87
N VAL A 302 5.46 -4.73 15.27
CA VAL A 302 6.75 -4.59 15.95
C VAL A 302 7.38 -3.25 15.60
N TYR A 303 8.20 -2.75 16.51
CA TYR A 303 8.96 -1.51 16.36
C TYR A 303 10.43 -1.85 16.39
N VAL A 304 11.15 -1.61 15.30
CA VAL A 304 12.57 -1.95 15.20
C VAL A 304 13.36 -0.65 15.22
N ARG A 305 14.17 -0.45 16.27
CA ARG A 305 14.99 0.75 16.43
C ARG A 305 16.43 0.48 16.01
N HIS A 306 16.93 1.37 15.16
CA HIS A 306 18.27 1.36 14.58
C HIS A 306 19.00 2.60 15.06
N VAL A 307 20.14 2.44 15.70
CA VAL A 307 21.01 3.57 16.05
C VAL A 307 22.40 3.24 15.54
N PRO A 308 22.87 3.90 14.48
CA PRO A 308 24.24 3.72 13.99
C PRO A 308 25.24 3.98 15.13
N THR A 309 26.31 3.19 15.20
CA THR A 309 27.37 3.46 16.16
C THR A 309 28.13 4.72 15.73
N PRO A 310 28.31 5.73 16.60
CA PRO A 310 29.06 6.94 16.24
C PRO A 310 30.47 6.57 15.80
N GLY A 311 30.80 6.81 14.52
CA GLY A 311 32.14 6.59 13.95
C GLY A 311 32.29 5.44 12.94
N GLY A 312 31.21 4.72 12.61
CA GLY A 312 31.23 3.72 11.54
C GLY A 312 31.04 4.37 10.16
N HIS A 313 32.12 4.75 9.49
CA HIS A 313 32.08 5.00 8.05
C HIS A 313 32.11 3.64 7.34
N GLY A 314 31.03 3.31 6.63
CA GLY A 314 31.02 2.35 5.52
C GLY A 314 31.08 3.12 4.22
#